data_AF-A0A448YIN1-F1
#
_entry.id   AF-A0A448YIN1-F1
#
_cell.length_a   1.000
_cell.length_b   1.000
_cell.length_c   1.000
_cell.angle_alpha   90.00
_cell.angle_beta   90.00
_cell.angle_gamma   90.00
#
_symmetry.space_group_name_H-M   'P 1'
#
loop_
_entity.id
_entity.type
_entity.pdbx_description
1 polymer ?
#
loop_
_entity_poly.entity_id
_entity_poly.type
_entity_poly.pdbx_seq_one_letter_code
_entity_poly.pdbx_strand_id
1 'polypeptide(L)'
;MDVGRVWLSSKAAYRPHKGKKHSSHFKKKEDLFRNGTTRDKEAAKVIITKVRGMNRQGLMKLIKDGQDKGVVSVFDCCKRLDLDKEGMVIVSRLKQQIGGQHEETVPVVRVVDQQQARKAYSDYLSEQVTKRLRISNPGLIRKQERGKNSGEENGIAGESGDYKVVRVSWQITTNDLKGQKRHEIETQMKKGENVRIVFDDKNNFERTHGRRIGNGEGLSDIETTKRDKVVKFIGELIDELGTSYEEEGSMQDKLIFKVKALQTNTVSKEERKVLKDQRKMERQERLRMNTERKRARQMEDLKILSVD
;
A
#
# COMPACT_ATOMS: atom_id res chain seq x y z
N MET A 1 -34.53 -67.00 -47.22
CA MET A 1 -35.40 -66.89 -46.03
C MET A 1 -34.52 -66.61 -44.83
N ASP A 2 -34.97 -65.68 -43.99
CA ASP A 2 -34.49 -65.30 -42.65
C ASP A 2 -33.05 -64.80 -42.46
N VAL A 3 -32.82 -63.50 -42.20
CA VAL A 3 -33.23 -62.61 -41.08
C VAL A 3 -32.23 -62.68 -39.93
N GLY A 4 -31.65 -61.52 -39.58
CA GLY A 4 -31.22 -61.26 -38.20
C GLY A 4 -29.89 -60.52 -38.03
N ARG A 5 -29.99 -59.19 -37.83
CA ARG A 5 -29.47 -58.42 -36.67
C ARG A 5 -28.21 -59.00 -35.96
N VAL A 6 -27.17 -58.23 -35.64
CA VAL A 6 -27.15 -57.23 -34.55
C VAL A 6 -25.86 -56.41 -34.67
N TRP A 7 -25.99 -55.08 -34.55
CA TRP A 7 -24.92 -54.14 -34.21
C TRP A 7 -24.38 -54.43 -32.80
N LEU A 8 -23.09 -54.73 -32.67
CA LEU A 8 -22.39 -54.70 -31.38
C LEU A 8 -21.22 -53.71 -31.42
N SER A 9 -21.49 -52.59 -30.77
CA SER A 9 -20.58 -51.56 -30.31
C SER A 9 -19.36 -52.15 -29.60
N SER A 10 -18.17 -52.02 -30.21
CA SER A 10 -16.90 -52.22 -29.52
C SER A 10 -16.37 -50.86 -29.03
N LYS A 11 -16.64 -50.57 -27.75
CA LYS A 11 -15.96 -49.52 -26.98
C LYS A 11 -14.46 -49.86 -26.94
N ALA A 12 -13.68 -49.29 -27.86
CA ALA A 12 -12.24 -49.28 -27.76
C ALA A 12 -11.85 -48.42 -26.55
N ALA A 13 -11.47 -49.09 -25.46
CA ALA A 13 -10.99 -48.48 -24.23
C ALA A 13 -9.70 -47.70 -24.52
N TYR A 14 -9.80 -46.36 -24.42
CA TYR A 14 -8.66 -45.45 -24.42
C TYR A 14 -7.76 -45.80 -23.21
N ARG A 15 -6.68 -46.55 -23.45
CA ARG A 15 -5.65 -46.79 -22.43
C ARG A 15 -4.76 -45.54 -22.37
N PRO A 16 -4.74 -44.77 -21.27
CA PRO A 16 -3.83 -43.64 -21.15
C PRO A 16 -2.38 -44.15 -21.14
N HIS A 17 -1.62 -43.69 -22.13
CA HIS A 17 -0.18 -43.88 -22.23
C HIS A 17 0.46 -43.36 -20.93
N LYS A 18 0.89 -44.26 -20.05
CA LYS A 18 1.73 -43.90 -18.89
C LYS A 18 3.08 -43.47 -19.44
N GLY A 19 3.19 -42.18 -19.79
CA GLY A 19 4.47 -41.54 -20.07
C GLY A 19 5.40 -41.84 -18.91
N LYS A 20 6.52 -42.52 -19.21
CA LYS A 20 7.62 -42.69 -18.28
C LYS A 20 8.05 -41.29 -17.87
N LYS A 21 7.65 -40.85 -16.67
CA LYS A 21 8.21 -39.66 -16.06
C LYS A 21 9.69 -39.93 -15.90
N HIS A 22 10.51 -39.33 -16.76
CA HIS A 22 11.92 -39.13 -16.47
C HIS A 22 11.97 -38.33 -15.16
N SER A 23 12.01 -39.04 -14.04
CA SER A 23 12.55 -38.53 -12.80
C SER A 23 14.00 -38.21 -13.11
N SER A 24 14.24 -36.99 -13.58
CA SER A 24 15.56 -36.41 -13.49
C SER A 24 15.86 -36.36 -12.01
N HIS A 25 16.59 -37.36 -11.53
CA HIS A 25 17.41 -37.22 -10.35
C HIS A 25 18.34 -36.03 -10.64
N PHE A 26 17.86 -34.82 -10.36
CA PHE A 26 18.72 -33.70 -10.06
C PHE A 26 19.53 -34.18 -8.87
N LYS A 27 20.75 -34.67 -9.15
CA LYS A 27 21.81 -34.84 -8.16
C LYS A 27 21.72 -33.62 -7.26
N LYS A 28 21.49 -33.84 -5.95
CA LYS A 28 21.50 -32.79 -4.93
C LYS A 28 22.75 -31.95 -5.22
N LYS A 29 22.56 -30.74 -5.76
CA LYS A 29 23.69 -29.84 -6.01
C LYS A 29 24.31 -29.61 -4.65
N GLU A 30 25.53 -30.09 -4.53
CA GLU A 30 26.45 -29.88 -3.41
C GLU A 30 26.32 -28.45 -2.90
N ASP A 31 26.46 -28.29 -1.58
CA ASP A 31 26.37 -27.00 -0.90
C ASP A 31 27.28 -25.97 -1.58
N LEU A 32 26.67 -25.14 -2.43
CA LEU A 32 27.29 -24.06 -3.19
C LEU A 32 27.99 -23.02 -2.29
N PHE A 33 27.70 -23.06 -0.99
CA PHE A 33 28.16 -22.13 0.01
C PHE A 33 28.86 -22.89 1.12
N ARG A 34 30.10 -22.50 1.41
CA ARG A 34 30.90 -23.09 2.49
C ARG A 34 30.36 -22.69 3.87
N ASN A 35 29.99 -21.42 4.03
CA ASN A 35 29.61 -20.80 5.30
C ASN A 35 28.23 -20.10 5.21
N GLY A 36 27.81 -19.41 6.28
CA GLY A 36 26.56 -18.62 6.32
C GLY A 36 25.39 -19.31 7.00
N THR A 37 24.50 -18.50 7.58
CA THR A 37 23.22 -18.99 8.12
C THR A 37 22.28 -19.43 7.00
N THR A 38 21.22 -20.18 7.34
CA THR A 38 20.19 -20.60 6.37
C THR A 38 19.60 -19.41 5.61
N ARG A 39 19.38 -18.27 6.29
CA ARG A 39 18.88 -17.04 5.68
C ARG A 39 19.87 -16.42 4.69
N ASP A 40 21.16 -16.44 4.99
CA ASP A 40 22.19 -15.88 4.10
C ASP A 40 22.32 -16.73 2.82
N LYS A 41 22.27 -18.05 2.99
CA LYS A 41 22.25 -19.00 1.86
C LYS A 41 21.01 -18.80 0.99
N GLU A 42 19.85 -18.55 1.58
CA GLU A 42 18.62 -18.24 0.83
C GLU A 42 18.70 -16.91 0.09
N ALA A 43 19.23 -15.86 0.72
CA ALA A 43 19.45 -14.57 0.09
C ALA A 43 20.35 -14.71 -1.15
N ALA A 44 21.47 -15.43 -1.03
CA ALA A 44 22.37 -15.69 -2.15
C ALA A 44 21.71 -16.52 -3.26
N LYS A 45 20.90 -17.54 -2.92
CA LYS A 45 20.12 -18.32 -3.90
C LYS A 45 19.13 -17.46 -4.69
N VAL A 46 18.49 -16.48 -4.05
CA VAL A 46 17.61 -15.54 -4.76
C VAL A 46 18.40 -14.73 -5.79
N ILE A 47 19.60 -14.26 -5.45
CA ILE A 47 20.46 -13.54 -6.40
C ILE A 47 20.86 -14.44 -7.56
N ILE A 48 21.30 -15.69 -7.31
CA ILE A 48 21.61 -16.66 -8.37
C ILE A 48 20.42 -16.85 -9.31
N THR A 49 19.21 -16.98 -8.75
CA THR A 49 17.99 -17.20 -9.52
C THR A 49 17.64 -15.97 -10.37
N LYS A 50 17.79 -14.76 -9.81
CA LYS A 50 17.58 -13.50 -10.53
C LYS A 50 18.59 -13.32 -11.67
N VAL A 51 19.88 -13.57 -11.42
CA VAL A 51 20.94 -13.46 -12.44
C VAL A 51 20.70 -14.46 -13.56
N ARG A 52 20.38 -15.73 -13.25
CA ARG A 52 20.07 -16.75 -14.25
C ARG A 52 18.78 -16.49 -15.02
N GLY A 53 17.83 -15.80 -14.40
CA GLY A 53 16.61 -15.35 -15.06
C GLY A 53 16.85 -14.22 -16.07
N MET A 54 17.88 -13.40 -15.87
CA MET A 54 18.26 -12.33 -16.80
C MET A 54 19.22 -12.80 -17.89
N ASN A 55 20.21 -13.62 -17.53
CA ASN A 55 21.18 -14.22 -18.44
C ASN A 55 21.25 -15.73 -18.18
N ARG A 56 20.98 -16.55 -19.21
CA ARG A 56 21.04 -18.02 -19.12
C ARG A 56 22.42 -18.56 -18.71
N GLN A 57 23.49 -17.89 -19.14
CA GLN A 57 24.89 -18.22 -18.81
C GLN A 57 25.24 -17.88 -17.35
N GLY A 58 24.45 -17.01 -16.68
CA GLY A 58 24.68 -16.64 -15.29
C GLY A 58 25.87 -15.70 -15.09
N LEU A 59 26.22 -14.92 -16.12
CA LEU A 59 27.27 -13.92 -16.07
C LEU A 59 26.77 -12.65 -15.38
N MET A 60 27.63 -12.02 -14.59
CA MET A 60 27.35 -10.77 -13.90
C MET A 60 28.59 -9.91 -13.80
N LYS A 61 28.41 -8.59 -13.76
CA LYS A 61 29.49 -7.65 -13.50
C LYS A 61 29.65 -7.47 -12.00
N LEU A 62 30.81 -7.82 -11.45
CA LEU A 62 31.05 -7.85 -10.01
C LEU A 62 31.74 -6.56 -9.54
N ILE A 63 31.14 -5.88 -8.58
CA ILE A 63 31.77 -4.76 -7.86
C ILE A 63 32.05 -5.22 -6.44
N LYS A 64 33.32 -5.24 -6.04
CA LYS A 64 33.73 -5.56 -4.66
C LYS A 64 34.63 -4.44 -4.15
N ASP A 65 34.34 -3.94 -2.95
CA ASP A 65 35.10 -2.87 -2.27
C ASP A 65 35.30 -1.60 -3.13
N GLY A 66 34.27 -1.27 -3.93
CA GLY A 66 34.31 -0.11 -4.84
C GLY A 66 35.09 -0.34 -6.14
N GLN A 67 35.73 -1.51 -6.31
CA GLN A 67 36.46 -1.88 -7.53
C GLN A 67 35.64 -2.79 -8.42
N ASP A 68 35.70 -2.52 -9.73
CA ASP A 68 35.11 -3.34 -10.77
C ASP A 68 36.01 -4.54 -11.06
N LYS A 69 35.52 -5.75 -10.77
CA LYS A 69 36.22 -7.01 -11.02
C LYS A 69 35.88 -7.61 -12.39
N GLY A 70 35.12 -6.89 -13.22
CA GLY A 70 34.73 -7.33 -14.55
C GLY A 70 33.58 -8.34 -14.53
N VAL A 71 33.41 -9.04 -15.65
CA VAL A 71 32.33 -10.02 -15.85
C VAL A 71 32.77 -11.38 -15.32
N VAL A 72 32.04 -11.89 -14.33
CA VAL A 72 32.32 -13.15 -13.64
C VAL A 72 31.04 -14.00 -13.59
N SER A 73 31.19 -15.33 -13.55
CA SER A 73 30.08 -16.24 -13.29
C SER A 73 29.56 -16.09 -11.86
N VAL A 74 28.23 -16.03 -11.68
CA VAL A 74 27.60 -15.96 -10.35
C VAL A 74 27.99 -17.14 -9.47
N PHE A 75 28.20 -18.33 -10.05
CA PHE A 75 28.57 -19.53 -9.30
C PHE A 75 30.00 -19.45 -8.76
N ASP A 76 30.93 -18.93 -9.55
CA ASP A 76 32.32 -18.79 -9.13
C ASP A 76 32.47 -17.72 -8.06
N CYS A 77 31.65 -16.66 -8.14
CA CYS A 77 31.54 -15.67 -7.08
C CYS A 77 31.02 -16.29 -5.78
N CYS A 78 29.91 -17.03 -5.83
CA CYS A 78 29.32 -17.68 -4.64
C CYS A 78 30.26 -18.67 -3.94
N LYS A 79 31.08 -19.40 -4.70
CA LYS A 79 32.05 -20.35 -4.14
C LYS A 79 33.17 -19.68 -3.35
N ARG A 80 33.53 -18.44 -3.72
CA ARG A 80 34.63 -17.67 -3.12
C ARG A 80 34.15 -16.68 -2.04
N LEU A 81 32.84 -16.49 -1.91
CA LEU A 81 32.23 -15.54 -0.99
C LEU A 81 32.06 -16.17 0.40
N ASP A 82 32.44 -15.43 1.43
CA ASP A 82 32.18 -15.81 2.82
C ASP A 82 30.87 -15.16 3.31
N LEU A 83 29.81 -15.97 3.40
CA LEU A 83 28.47 -15.51 3.75
C LEU A 83 28.31 -15.08 5.22
N ASP A 84 29.28 -15.38 6.07
CA ASP A 84 29.26 -14.93 7.47
C ASP A 84 29.60 -13.44 7.60
N LYS A 85 30.31 -12.88 6.62
CA LYS A 85 30.77 -11.48 6.63
C LYS A 85 30.18 -10.67 5.49
N GLU A 86 30.12 -11.26 4.30
CA GLU A 86 29.76 -10.59 3.06
C GLU A 86 28.49 -11.20 2.45
N GLY A 87 27.81 -10.41 1.62
CA GLY A 87 26.66 -10.84 0.84
C GLY A 87 26.61 -10.12 -0.50
N MET A 88 25.56 -10.35 -1.29
CA MET A 88 25.43 -9.80 -2.64
C MET A 88 24.10 -9.08 -2.82
N VAL A 89 24.15 -7.96 -3.52
CA VAL A 89 22.96 -7.19 -3.93
C VAL A 89 23.08 -6.79 -5.39
N ILE A 90 22.00 -6.97 -6.16
CA ILE A 90 21.91 -6.48 -7.54
C ILE A 90 21.63 -4.98 -7.48
N VAL A 91 22.51 -4.16 -8.05
CA VAL A 91 22.41 -2.70 -8.01
C VAL A 91 21.82 -2.16 -9.31
N SER A 92 22.25 -2.69 -10.45
CA SER A 92 21.83 -2.19 -11.77
C SER A 92 21.78 -3.32 -12.80
N ARG A 93 21.27 -3.00 -13.98
CA ARG A 93 21.20 -3.88 -15.15
C ARG A 93 21.82 -3.15 -16.32
N LEU A 94 22.86 -3.73 -16.90
CA LEU A 94 23.52 -3.19 -18.10
C LEU A 94 23.14 -4.05 -19.29
N LYS A 95 22.83 -3.42 -20.42
CA LYS A 95 22.74 -4.13 -21.70
C LYS A 95 24.15 -4.17 -22.28
N GLN A 96 24.68 -5.36 -22.49
CA GLN A 96 26.00 -5.53 -23.06
C GLN A 96 25.94 -6.60 -24.15
N GLN A 97 26.57 -6.31 -25.29
CA GLN A 97 26.68 -7.26 -26.38
C GLN A 97 27.72 -8.30 -26.00
N ILE A 98 27.28 -9.50 -25.61
CA ILE A 98 28.17 -10.62 -25.32
C ILE A 98 28.29 -11.45 -26.61
N GLY A 99 29.51 -11.58 -27.13
CA GLY A 99 29.79 -12.45 -28.29
C GLY A 99 29.28 -11.92 -29.64
N GLY A 100 29.07 -10.61 -29.79
CA GLY A 100 28.85 -9.95 -31.09
C GLY A 100 27.48 -10.15 -31.76
N GLN A 101 26.60 -11.04 -31.28
CA GLN A 101 25.34 -11.34 -31.99
C GLN A 101 24.04 -11.04 -31.21
N HIS A 102 24.05 -10.92 -29.89
CA HIS A 102 22.86 -10.56 -29.11
C HIS A 102 23.15 -9.58 -27.95
N GLU A 103 22.28 -8.58 -27.78
CA GLU A 103 22.26 -7.74 -26.57
C GLU A 103 21.71 -8.57 -25.41
N GLU A 104 22.59 -9.02 -24.52
CA GLU A 104 22.18 -9.65 -23.27
C GLU A 104 22.20 -8.63 -22.12
N THR A 105 21.24 -8.75 -21.20
CA THR A 105 21.23 -7.91 -20.00
C THR A 105 22.12 -8.55 -18.94
N VAL A 106 23.28 -7.94 -18.70
CA VAL A 106 24.23 -8.34 -17.66
C VAL A 106 23.91 -7.58 -16.36
N PRO A 107 23.51 -8.27 -15.29
CA PRO A 107 23.27 -7.63 -14.00
C PRO A 107 24.59 -7.18 -13.37
N VAL A 108 24.57 -6.00 -12.75
CA VAL A 108 25.67 -5.49 -11.92
C VAL A 108 25.38 -5.87 -10.47
N VAL A 109 26.27 -6.68 -9.90
CA VAL A 109 26.16 -7.19 -8.55
C VAL A 109 27.27 -6.60 -7.70
N ARG A 110 26.89 -6.02 -6.57
CA ARG A 110 27.81 -5.48 -5.57
C ARG A 110 27.93 -6.44 -4.39
N VAL A 111 29.16 -6.67 -3.95
CA VAL A 111 29.46 -7.31 -2.66
C VAL A 111 29.27 -6.27 -1.56
N VAL A 112 28.46 -6.61 -0.57
CA VAL A 112 28.08 -5.74 0.54
C VAL A 112 28.18 -6.52 1.86
N ASP A 113 28.05 -5.82 2.98
CA ASP A 113 28.00 -6.45 4.30
C ASP A 113 26.80 -7.40 4.45
N GLN A 114 26.96 -8.42 5.29
CA GLN A 114 25.90 -9.39 5.60
C GLN A 114 24.57 -8.73 5.98
N GLN A 115 24.59 -7.68 6.80
CA GLN A 115 23.38 -6.98 7.23
C GLN A 115 22.64 -6.30 6.08
N GLN A 116 23.38 -5.68 5.16
CA GLN A 116 22.80 -5.04 3.97
C GLN A 116 22.19 -6.08 3.03
N ALA A 117 22.87 -7.21 2.83
CA ALA A 117 22.34 -8.31 2.03
C ALA A 117 21.05 -8.91 2.65
N ARG A 118 21.00 -9.06 3.99
CA ARG A 118 19.79 -9.50 4.70
C ARG A 118 18.64 -8.51 4.57
N LYS A 119 18.91 -7.21 4.67
CA LYS A 119 17.91 -6.16 4.46
C LYS A 119 17.32 -6.25 3.06
N ALA A 120 18.16 -6.32 2.03
CA ALA A 120 17.72 -6.47 0.65
C ALA A 120 16.91 -7.76 0.41
N TYR A 121 17.25 -8.86 1.11
CA TYR A 121 16.47 -10.09 1.07
C TYR A 121 15.11 -9.95 1.75
N SER A 122 15.04 -9.29 2.90
CA SER A 122 13.79 -8.98 3.59
C SER A 122 12.88 -8.12 2.70
N ASP A 123 13.42 -7.07 2.08
CA ASP A 123 12.68 -6.21 1.16
C ASP A 123 12.13 -6.99 -0.04
N TYR A 124 12.92 -7.93 -0.57
CA TYR A 124 12.46 -8.85 -1.63
C TYR A 124 11.30 -9.73 -1.17
N LEU A 125 11.35 -10.32 0.03
CA LEU A 125 10.25 -11.14 0.56
C LEU A 125 8.98 -10.30 0.74
N SER A 126 9.12 -9.10 1.31
CA SER A 126 8.02 -8.14 1.44
C SER A 126 7.42 -7.80 0.08
N GLU A 127 8.25 -7.56 -0.95
CA GLU A 127 7.78 -7.30 -2.31
C GLU A 127 7.02 -8.51 -2.90
N GLN A 128 7.49 -9.74 -2.67
CA GLN A 128 6.79 -10.95 -3.12
C GLN A 128 5.44 -11.12 -2.43
N VAL A 129 5.36 -10.88 -1.13
CA VAL A 129 4.11 -10.91 -0.37
C VAL A 129 3.16 -9.83 -0.90
N THR A 130 3.63 -8.60 -1.10
CA THR A 130 2.83 -7.51 -1.67
C THR A 130 2.35 -7.85 -3.08
N LYS A 131 3.19 -8.42 -3.96
CA LYS A 131 2.79 -8.86 -5.30
C LYS A 131 1.71 -9.95 -5.24
N ARG A 132 1.88 -10.95 -4.37
CA ARG A 132 0.88 -12.01 -4.17
C ARG A 132 -0.44 -11.44 -3.64
N LEU A 133 -0.39 -10.54 -2.66
CA LEU A 133 -1.56 -9.86 -2.12
C LEU A 133 -2.24 -8.95 -3.15
N ARG A 134 -1.49 -8.34 -4.06
CA ARG A 134 -2.05 -7.53 -5.16
C ARG A 134 -2.89 -8.37 -6.11
N ILE A 135 -2.43 -9.60 -6.39
CA ILE A 135 -3.14 -10.54 -7.25
C ILE A 135 -4.36 -11.12 -6.52
N SER A 136 -4.22 -11.50 -5.25
CA SER A 136 -5.30 -12.14 -4.50
C SER A 136 -6.36 -11.17 -3.95
N ASN A 137 -5.97 -9.95 -3.61
CA ASN A 137 -6.82 -8.96 -2.93
C ASN A 137 -6.49 -7.52 -3.39
N PRO A 138 -6.83 -7.15 -4.64
CA PRO A 138 -6.48 -5.85 -5.22
C PRO A 138 -7.07 -4.65 -4.45
N GLY A 139 -8.16 -4.83 -3.70
CA GLY A 139 -8.82 -3.77 -2.93
C GLY A 139 -8.08 -3.33 -1.65
N LEU A 140 -7.24 -4.19 -1.06
CA LEU A 140 -6.57 -3.88 0.22
C LEU A 140 -5.35 -2.97 0.03
N ILE A 141 -4.57 -3.20 -1.02
CA ILE A 141 -3.32 -2.46 -1.29
C ILE A 141 -3.62 -1.03 -1.74
N ARG A 142 -4.67 -0.82 -2.54
CA ARG A 142 -5.11 0.54 -2.96
C ARG A 142 -5.43 1.45 -1.78
N LYS A 143 -5.91 0.91 -0.66
CA LYS A 143 -6.16 1.69 0.57
C LYS A 143 -4.88 2.04 1.30
N GLN A 144 -3.87 1.19 1.25
CA GLN A 144 -2.61 1.36 1.97
C GLN A 144 -1.65 2.32 1.23
N GLU A 145 -1.61 2.26 -0.10
CA GLU A 145 -0.84 3.19 -0.95
C GLU A 145 -1.39 4.62 -0.88
N ARG A 146 -2.73 4.79 -0.86
CA ARG A 146 -3.37 6.09 -0.64
C ARG A 146 -3.05 6.72 0.72
N GLY A 147 -2.74 5.90 1.73
CA GLY A 147 -2.31 6.38 3.05
C GLY A 147 -0.90 6.97 3.03
N LYS A 148 0.03 6.36 2.27
CA LYS A 148 1.44 6.79 2.19
C LYS A 148 1.64 8.00 1.28
N ASN A 149 0.97 8.06 0.13
CA ASN A 149 1.12 9.20 -0.80
C ASN A 149 0.43 10.49 -0.32
N SER A 150 -0.38 10.44 0.72
CA SER A 150 -1.07 11.64 1.21
C SER A 150 -0.15 12.71 1.81
N GLY A 151 1.11 12.38 2.12
CA GLY A 151 2.13 13.33 2.60
C GLY A 151 3.03 13.92 1.49
N GLU A 152 3.31 13.18 0.42
CA GLU A 152 4.35 13.55 -0.56
C GLU A 152 3.78 14.20 -1.84
N GLU A 153 2.51 13.96 -2.16
CA GLU A 153 1.98 14.20 -3.52
C GLU A 153 1.39 15.61 -3.74
N ASN A 154 1.54 16.53 -2.78
CA ASN A 154 0.97 17.89 -2.84
C ASN A 154 2.00 19.02 -3.07
N GLY A 155 3.12 18.73 -3.73
CA GLY A 155 3.96 19.75 -4.39
C GLY A 155 4.66 20.77 -3.50
N ILE A 156 4.77 20.52 -2.20
CA ILE A 156 5.64 21.31 -1.30
C ILE A 156 6.71 20.35 -0.79
N ALA A 157 7.73 20.15 -1.62
CA ALA A 157 8.97 19.51 -1.21
C ALA A 157 9.66 20.45 -0.20
N GLY A 158 9.63 20.12 1.08
CA GLY A 158 10.40 20.88 2.07
C GLY A 158 10.00 20.73 3.53
N GLU A 159 8.75 20.37 3.86
CA GLU A 159 8.32 20.32 5.25
C GLU A 159 7.99 18.89 5.67
N SER A 160 8.96 18.25 6.32
CA SER A 160 8.85 16.99 7.06
C SER A 160 7.99 17.16 8.32
N GLY A 161 6.74 17.59 8.16
CA GLY A 161 5.73 17.61 9.21
C GLY A 161 4.60 16.65 8.86
N ASP A 162 4.24 15.78 9.78
CA ASP A 162 3.06 14.90 9.69
C ASP A 162 1.76 15.73 9.76
N TYR A 163 1.49 16.54 8.72
CA TYR A 163 0.24 17.29 8.62
C TYR A 163 -0.85 16.40 8.03
N LYS A 164 -1.96 16.28 8.75
CA LYS A 164 -3.17 15.66 8.20
C LYS A 164 -3.85 16.64 7.25
N VAL A 165 -4.05 16.23 6.00
CA VAL A 165 -4.69 17.10 4.99
C VAL A 165 -6.20 16.99 5.06
N VAL A 166 -6.88 18.11 5.31
CA VAL A 166 -8.34 18.27 5.19
C VAL A 166 -8.63 19.10 3.94
N ARG A 167 -9.37 18.53 2.98
CA ARG A 167 -9.71 19.21 1.72
C ARG A 167 -11.11 19.83 1.83
N VAL A 168 -11.23 21.10 1.45
CA VAL A 168 -12.48 21.88 1.47
C VAL A 168 -12.72 22.44 0.07
N SER A 169 -13.83 22.08 -0.55
CA SER A 169 -14.18 22.59 -1.88
C SER A 169 -14.78 23.98 -1.79
N TRP A 170 -14.52 24.88 -2.75
CA TRP A 170 -15.25 26.16 -2.83
C TRP A 170 -16.76 25.99 -3.02
N GLN A 171 -17.18 24.88 -3.64
CA GLN A 171 -18.57 24.48 -3.85
C GLN A 171 -19.17 23.67 -2.68
N ILE A 172 -18.56 23.71 -1.49
CA ILE A 172 -19.06 22.98 -0.32
C ILE A 172 -20.43 23.51 0.12
N THR A 173 -21.32 22.61 0.53
CA THR A 173 -22.61 22.99 1.10
C THR A 173 -22.46 23.43 2.55
N THR A 174 -23.33 24.32 3.04
CA THR A 174 -23.30 24.80 4.43
C THR A 174 -23.46 23.67 5.45
N ASN A 175 -24.28 22.66 5.14
CA ASN A 175 -24.47 21.49 5.99
C ASN A 175 -23.20 20.63 6.09
N ASP A 176 -22.51 20.41 4.96
CA ASP A 176 -21.26 19.65 4.94
C ASP A 176 -20.12 20.38 5.68
N LEU A 177 -20.07 21.71 5.51
CA LEU A 177 -19.11 22.57 6.20
C LEU A 177 -19.31 22.55 7.73
N LYS A 178 -20.54 22.79 8.18
CA LYS A 178 -20.88 22.84 9.63
C LYS A 178 -20.89 21.46 10.30
N GLY A 179 -21.18 20.40 9.56
CA GLY A 179 -21.27 19.04 10.08
C GLY A 179 -19.96 18.27 9.88
N GLN A 180 -19.74 17.78 8.67
CA GLN A 180 -18.65 16.84 8.38
C GLN A 180 -17.27 17.48 8.50
N LYS A 181 -17.05 18.64 7.89
CA LYS A 181 -15.72 19.28 7.88
C LYS A 181 -15.34 19.86 9.23
N ARG A 182 -16.28 20.52 9.92
CA ARG A 182 -16.13 20.90 11.32
C ARG A 182 -15.70 19.71 12.17
N HIS A 183 -16.45 18.61 12.13
CA HIS A 183 -16.15 17.43 12.94
C HIS A 183 -14.81 16.78 12.58
N GLU A 184 -14.46 16.75 11.30
CA GLU A 184 -13.16 16.27 10.81
C GLU A 184 -12.01 17.09 11.41
N ILE A 185 -12.07 18.43 11.31
CA ILE A 185 -11.06 19.34 11.86
C ILE A 185 -10.98 19.20 13.38
N GLU A 186 -12.10 19.31 14.09
CA GLU A 186 -12.13 19.17 15.56
C GLU A 186 -11.55 17.83 16.02
N THR A 187 -11.86 16.74 15.33
CA THR A 187 -11.39 15.40 15.71
C THR A 187 -9.88 15.27 15.54
N GLN A 188 -9.30 15.84 14.50
CA GLN A 188 -7.83 15.80 14.32
C GLN A 188 -7.13 16.72 15.32
N MET A 189 -7.66 17.92 15.55
CA MET A 189 -7.12 18.86 16.53
C MET A 189 -7.18 18.27 17.95
N LYS A 190 -8.29 17.63 18.35
CA LYS A 190 -8.40 16.94 19.66
C LYS A 190 -7.38 15.81 19.83
N LYS A 191 -6.94 15.16 18.76
CA LYS A 191 -5.91 14.11 18.83
C LYS A 191 -4.49 14.65 18.99
N GLY A 192 -4.29 15.96 18.87
CA GLY A 192 -2.95 16.56 18.85
C GLY A 192 -2.23 16.43 17.52
N GLU A 193 -2.96 16.14 16.41
CA GLU A 193 -2.37 16.03 15.08
C GLU A 193 -2.35 17.40 14.39
N ASN A 194 -1.23 17.78 13.77
CA ASN A 194 -1.16 18.99 12.96
C ASN A 194 -2.07 18.85 11.72
N VAL A 195 -2.82 19.89 11.37
CA VAL A 195 -3.80 19.84 10.29
C VAL A 195 -3.46 20.87 9.22
N ARG A 196 -3.49 20.45 7.95
CA ARG A 196 -3.40 21.33 6.78
C ARG A 196 -4.76 21.36 6.10
N ILE A 197 -5.46 22.48 6.18
CA ILE A 197 -6.75 22.68 5.53
C ILE A 197 -6.47 23.31 4.17
N VAL A 198 -6.90 22.64 3.10
CA VAL A 198 -6.68 23.08 1.71
C VAL A 198 -8.02 23.43 1.09
N PHE A 199 -8.15 24.67 0.65
CA PHE A 199 -9.28 25.16 -0.12
C PHE A 199 -8.91 25.18 -1.60
N ASP A 200 -9.73 24.52 -2.41
CA ASP A 200 -9.56 24.44 -3.86
C ASP A 200 -10.90 24.04 -4.51
N ASP A 201 -10.96 24.02 -5.84
CA ASP A 201 -12.09 23.43 -6.55
C ASP A 201 -12.07 21.90 -6.48
N LYS A 202 -13.26 21.30 -6.46
CA LYS A 202 -13.43 19.84 -6.40
C LYS A 202 -12.59 19.10 -7.46
N ASN A 203 -12.52 19.68 -8.65
CA ASN A 203 -11.83 19.11 -9.81
C ASN A 203 -10.29 19.18 -9.70
N ASN A 204 -9.77 20.07 -8.86
CA ASN A 204 -8.32 20.27 -8.67
C ASN A 204 -7.74 19.30 -7.63
N PHE A 205 -8.55 18.76 -6.71
CA PHE A 205 -8.08 17.79 -5.71
C PHE A 205 -7.70 16.41 -6.27
N GLU A 206 -8.17 16.06 -7.47
CA GLU A 206 -7.96 14.75 -8.09
C GLU A 206 -6.85 14.74 -9.15
N ARG A 207 -6.34 15.92 -9.53
CA ARG A 207 -5.31 16.05 -10.57
C ARG A 207 -3.92 16.02 -9.96
N THR A 208 -3.23 14.92 -10.14
CA THR A 208 -1.89 14.71 -9.61
C THR A 208 -0.80 15.50 -10.37
N HIS A 209 -0.99 15.83 -11.67
CA HIS A 209 0.09 16.42 -12.49
C HIS A 209 -0.35 17.30 -13.69
N GLY A 210 -1.59 17.79 -13.77
CA GLY A 210 -2.09 18.50 -14.97
C GLY A 210 -2.61 19.90 -14.66
N ARG A 211 -2.27 20.88 -15.53
CA ARG A 211 -2.72 22.29 -15.55
C ARG A 211 -3.94 22.53 -14.65
N ARG A 212 -3.75 23.34 -13.60
CA ARG A 212 -4.85 23.88 -12.81
C ARG A 212 -5.82 24.56 -13.78
N ILE A 213 -7.11 24.32 -13.60
CA ILE A 213 -8.12 25.15 -14.24
C ILE A 213 -8.20 26.42 -13.41
N GLY A 214 -7.16 27.25 -13.51
CA GLY A 214 -7.31 28.65 -13.18
C GLY A 214 -8.04 29.25 -14.36
N ASN A 215 -9.35 29.47 -14.22
CA ASN A 215 -10.00 30.42 -15.10
C ASN A 215 -9.35 31.75 -14.73
N GLY A 216 -8.47 32.30 -15.57
CA GLY A 216 -7.84 33.62 -15.39
C GLY A 216 -8.84 34.78 -15.43
N GLU A 217 -10.12 34.49 -15.17
CA GLU A 217 -11.21 35.43 -15.01
C GLU A 217 -11.28 35.79 -13.52
N GLY A 218 -11.33 37.09 -13.22
CA GLY A 218 -11.53 37.55 -11.86
C GLY A 218 -12.80 36.95 -11.26
N LEU A 219 -12.74 36.54 -10.00
CA LEU A 219 -13.90 36.02 -9.28
C LEU A 219 -15.02 37.06 -9.28
N SER A 220 -16.25 36.63 -9.58
CA SER A 220 -17.43 37.47 -9.39
C SER A 220 -17.58 37.84 -7.91
N ASP A 221 -18.07 39.04 -7.61
CA ASP A 221 -18.32 39.51 -6.23
C ASP A 221 -19.14 38.51 -5.40
N ILE A 222 -20.07 37.81 -6.04
CA ILE A 222 -20.90 36.77 -5.40
C ILE A 222 -20.04 35.57 -4.99
N GLU A 223 -19.11 35.16 -5.83
CA GLU A 223 -18.21 34.03 -5.53
C GLU A 223 -17.17 34.42 -4.49
N THR A 224 -16.60 35.61 -4.58
CA THR A 224 -15.70 36.17 -3.55
C THR A 224 -16.38 36.18 -2.19
N THR A 225 -17.62 36.64 -2.11
CA THR A 225 -18.41 36.64 -0.87
C THR A 225 -18.66 35.21 -0.34
N LYS A 226 -18.91 34.24 -1.23
CA LYS A 226 -19.08 32.83 -0.82
C LYS A 226 -17.79 32.23 -0.29
N ARG A 227 -16.67 32.46 -0.98
CA ARG A 227 -15.35 31.97 -0.54
C ARG A 227 -14.97 32.60 0.80
N ASP A 228 -15.15 33.91 0.96
CA ASP A 228 -14.91 34.64 2.22
C ASP A 228 -15.73 34.06 3.39
N LYS A 229 -17.01 33.75 3.19
CA LYS A 229 -17.84 33.11 4.22
C LYS A 229 -17.32 31.74 4.66
N VAL A 230 -16.80 30.94 3.72
CA VAL A 230 -16.23 29.62 4.03
C VAL A 230 -14.92 29.79 4.81
N VAL A 231 -14.06 30.71 4.37
CA VAL A 231 -12.77 31.00 5.02
C VAL A 231 -12.99 31.52 6.43
N LYS A 232 -13.90 32.49 6.62
CA LYS A 232 -14.26 33.04 7.93
C LYS A 232 -14.81 31.98 8.87
N PHE A 233 -15.72 31.13 8.40
CA PHE A 233 -16.27 30.05 9.24
C PHE A 233 -15.18 29.09 9.73
N ILE A 234 -14.20 28.75 8.87
CA ILE A 234 -13.08 27.89 9.28
C ILE A 234 -12.11 28.64 10.20
N GLY A 235 -11.87 29.93 9.97
CA GLY A 235 -11.09 30.77 10.88
C GLY A 235 -11.71 30.83 12.28
N GLU A 236 -13.00 31.16 12.36
CA GLU A 236 -13.78 31.16 13.60
C GLU A 236 -13.74 29.79 14.30
N LEU A 237 -13.82 28.68 13.55
CA LEU A 237 -13.70 27.34 14.11
C LEU A 237 -12.30 27.07 14.72
N ILE A 238 -11.24 27.55 14.08
CA ILE A 238 -9.87 27.37 14.57
C ILE A 238 -9.65 28.24 15.83
N ASP A 239 -10.21 29.45 15.83
CA ASP A 239 -10.19 30.36 16.97
C ASP A 239 -10.99 29.81 18.16
N GLU A 240 -12.17 29.21 17.91
CA GLU A 240 -12.97 28.46 18.92
C GLU A 240 -12.15 27.32 19.56
N LEU A 241 -11.25 26.70 18.78
CA LEU A 241 -10.33 25.66 19.25
C LEU A 241 -9.09 26.22 19.95
N GLY A 242 -8.95 27.55 20.08
CA GLY A 242 -7.87 28.22 20.79
C GLY A 242 -6.51 28.10 20.13
N THR A 243 -6.47 27.87 18.82
CA THR A 243 -5.23 27.59 18.09
C THR A 243 -4.94 28.68 17.05
N SER A 244 -3.66 28.97 16.77
CA SER A 244 -3.26 29.84 15.66
C SER A 244 -3.03 29.07 14.36
N TYR A 245 -3.30 29.70 13.22
CA TYR A 245 -3.00 29.14 11.90
C TYR A 245 -2.12 30.08 11.06
N GLU A 246 -1.32 29.49 10.17
CA GLU A 246 -0.57 30.21 9.13
C GLU A 246 -1.35 30.09 7.81
N GLU A 247 -1.62 31.21 7.16
CA GLU A 247 -2.32 31.28 5.87
C GLU A 247 -1.32 31.36 4.71
N GLU A 248 -1.47 30.48 3.73
CA GLU A 248 -0.68 30.47 2.49
C GLU A 248 -1.59 30.43 1.27
N GLY A 249 -1.31 31.30 0.30
CA GLY A 249 -1.97 31.31 -1.00
C GLY A 249 -2.97 32.44 -1.18
N SER A 250 -3.94 32.25 -2.07
CA SER A 250 -4.94 33.26 -2.43
C SER A 250 -6.31 32.62 -2.59
N MET A 251 -7.36 33.38 -2.25
CA MET A 251 -8.75 32.98 -2.49
C MET A 251 -9.06 32.76 -3.96
N GLN A 252 -8.31 33.34 -4.90
CA GLN A 252 -8.51 33.14 -6.35
C GLN A 252 -8.08 31.75 -6.80
N ASP A 253 -6.99 31.26 -6.24
CA ASP A 253 -6.39 29.97 -6.59
C ASP A 253 -6.62 28.95 -5.46
N LYS A 254 -5.54 28.63 -4.75
CA LYS A 254 -5.48 27.67 -3.67
C LYS A 254 -5.17 28.44 -2.40
N LEU A 255 -6.00 28.23 -1.39
CA LEU A 255 -5.76 28.74 -0.05
C LEU A 255 -5.44 27.57 0.88
N ILE A 256 -4.47 27.76 1.77
CA ILE A 256 -4.01 26.73 2.69
C ILE A 256 -3.92 27.33 4.09
N PHE A 257 -4.58 26.71 5.05
CA PHE A 257 -4.34 26.99 6.47
C PHE A 257 -3.49 25.87 7.06
N LYS A 258 -2.33 26.21 7.61
CA LYS A 258 -1.50 25.31 8.41
C LYS A 258 -1.82 25.55 9.88
N VAL A 259 -2.47 24.57 10.50
CA VAL A 259 -2.87 24.62 11.91
C VAL A 259 -1.99 23.67 12.70
N LYS A 260 -1.27 24.20 13.70
CA LYS A 260 -0.45 23.38 14.62
C LYS A 260 -1.31 22.97 15.80
N ALA A 261 -1.40 21.69 16.12
CA ALA A 261 -2.23 21.28 17.25
C ALA A 261 -1.69 21.85 18.56
N LEU A 262 -2.59 22.34 19.41
CA LEU A 262 -2.31 22.46 20.84
C LEU A 262 -1.91 21.08 21.33
N GLN A 263 -0.76 20.97 22.01
CA GLN A 263 -0.33 19.71 22.60
C GLN A 263 -1.37 19.27 23.63
N THR A 264 -2.35 18.49 23.20
CA THR A 264 -3.25 17.81 24.10
C THR A 264 -2.42 16.74 24.79
N ASN A 265 -2.22 16.91 26.10
CA ASN A 265 -1.70 15.86 26.96
C ASN A 265 -2.34 14.56 26.53
N THR A 266 -1.51 13.64 26.06
CA THR A 266 -1.94 12.38 25.45
C THR A 266 -2.93 11.70 26.40
N VAL A 267 -4.22 11.71 26.04
CA VAL A 267 -5.25 10.89 26.69
C VAL A 267 -4.67 9.48 26.79
N SER A 268 -4.47 9.03 28.02
CA SER A 268 -3.65 7.84 28.29
C SER A 268 -4.23 6.64 27.55
N LYS A 269 -3.37 5.65 27.26
CA LYS A 269 -3.79 4.41 26.60
C LYS A 269 -4.92 3.71 27.37
N GLU A 270 -4.92 3.90 28.70
CA GLU A 270 -5.96 3.47 29.63
C GLU A 270 -7.31 4.17 29.37
N GLU A 271 -7.35 5.50 29.25
CA GLU A 271 -8.60 6.23 28.98
C GLU A 271 -9.23 5.88 27.63
N ARG A 272 -8.38 5.66 26.60
CA ARG A 272 -8.85 5.16 25.29
C ARG A 272 -9.47 3.76 25.38
N LYS A 273 -8.97 2.91 26.29
CA LYS A 273 -9.51 1.56 26.54
C LYS A 273 -10.87 1.66 27.23
N VAL A 274 -10.98 2.50 28.26
CA VAL A 274 -12.22 2.74 29.00
C VAL A 274 -13.34 3.25 28.10
N LEU A 275 -13.06 4.24 27.25
CA LEU A 275 -14.04 4.77 26.27
C LEU A 275 -14.48 3.73 25.24
N LYS A 276 -13.59 2.81 24.83
CA LYS A 276 -13.91 1.75 23.88
C LYS A 276 -14.78 0.67 24.50
N ASP A 277 -14.53 0.34 25.78
CA ASP A 277 -15.30 -0.64 26.53
C ASP A 277 -16.69 -0.12 26.88
N GLN A 278 -16.84 1.16 27.25
CA GLN A 278 -18.15 1.81 27.45
C GLN A 278 -19.00 1.79 26.18
N ARG A 279 -18.44 2.17 25.02
CA ARG A 279 -19.16 2.11 23.73
C ARG A 279 -19.56 0.69 23.33
N LYS A 280 -18.77 -0.32 23.73
CA LYS A 280 -19.08 -1.72 23.46
C LYS A 280 -20.24 -2.20 24.34
N MET A 281 -20.28 -1.79 25.60
CA MET A 281 -21.39 -2.11 26.52
C MET A 281 -22.70 -1.45 26.07
N GLU A 282 -22.70 -0.16 25.75
CA GLU A 282 -23.91 0.53 25.24
C GLU A 282 -24.46 -0.13 23.96
N ARG A 283 -23.58 -0.56 23.06
CA ARG A 283 -23.99 -1.24 21.83
C ARG A 283 -24.59 -2.62 22.10
N GLN A 284 -24.06 -3.35 23.07
CA GLN A 284 -24.62 -4.65 23.49
C GLN A 284 -25.97 -4.48 24.18
N GLU A 285 -26.12 -3.47 25.03
CA GLU A 285 -27.37 -3.17 25.73
C GLU A 285 -28.47 -2.74 24.76
N ARG A 286 -28.14 -1.88 23.79
CA ARG A 286 -29.07 -1.47 22.73
C ARG A 286 -29.49 -2.64 21.83
N LEU A 287 -28.58 -3.56 21.54
CA LEU A 287 -28.90 -4.81 20.82
C LEU A 287 -29.82 -5.70 21.63
N ARG A 288 -29.56 -5.85 22.94
CA ARG A 288 -30.38 -6.65 23.86
C ARG A 288 -31.81 -6.10 23.95
N MET A 289 -31.95 -4.80 24.16
CA MET A 289 -33.25 -4.11 24.18
C MET A 289 -34.03 -4.30 22.87
N ASN A 290 -33.36 -4.22 21.72
CA ASN A 290 -33.99 -4.47 20.43
C ASN A 290 -34.43 -5.93 20.26
N THR A 291 -33.64 -6.90 20.74
CA THR A 291 -34.02 -8.32 20.69
C THR A 291 -35.17 -8.66 21.63
N GLU A 292 -35.21 -8.09 22.83
CA GLU A 292 -36.29 -8.27 23.79
C GLU A 292 -37.59 -7.64 23.27
N ARG A 293 -37.52 -6.42 22.72
CA ARG A 293 -38.67 -5.78 22.08
C ARG A 293 -39.20 -6.57 20.88
N LYS A 294 -38.32 -7.20 20.09
CA LYS A 294 -38.73 -8.07 18.97
C LYS A 294 -39.41 -9.35 19.46
N ARG A 295 -38.91 -9.97 20.53
CA ARG A 295 -39.52 -11.16 21.14
C ARG A 295 -40.88 -10.85 21.78
N ALA A 296 -41.02 -9.70 22.45
CA ALA A 296 -42.28 -9.27 23.04
C ALA A 296 -43.38 -9.11 21.97
N ARG A 297 -43.05 -8.45 20.85
CA ARG A 297 -43.97 -8.33 19.70
C ARG A 297 -44.36 -9.68 19.12
N GLN A 298 -43.40 -10.59 18.96
CA GLN A 298 -43.68 -11.95 18.47
C GLN A 298 -44.57 -12.75 19.43
N MET A 299 -44.43 -12.55 20.75
CA MET A 299 -45.31 -13.18 21.74
C MET A 299 -46.71 -12.56 21.78
N GLU A 300 -46.84 -11.25 21.58
CA GLU A 300 -48.13 -10.59 21.41
C GLU A 300 -48.84 -11.07 20.15
N ASP A 301 -48.13 -11.14 19.01
CA ASP A 301 -48.66 -11.66 17.75
C ASP A 301 -49.11 -13.13 17.89
N LEU A 302 -48.34 -13.96 18.61
CA LEU A 302 -48.71 -15.35 18.90
C LEU A 302 -49.90 -15.48 19.84
N LYS A 303 -50.05 -14.58 20.83
CA LYS A 303 -51.23 -14.56 21.71
C LYS A 303 -52.50 -14.13 20.98
N ILE A 304 -52.39 -13.19 20.03
CA ILE A 304 -53.52 -12.77 19.21
C ILE A 304 -53.95 -13.91 18.27
N LEU A 305 -53.02 -14.73 17.79
CA LEU A 305 -53.27 -15.92 16.97
C LEU A 305 -53.75 -17.15 17.76
N SER A 306 -53.66 -17.15 19.09
CA SER A 306 -54.05 -18.29 19.94
C SER A 306 -55.36 -18.07 20.71
N VAL A 307 -56.06 -16.97 20.45
CA VAL A 307 -57.43 -16.73 20.93
C VAL A 307 -58.36 -17.08 19.77
N ASP A 308 -58.64 -18.38 19.64
CA ASP A 308 -59.84 -18.96 19.00
C ASP A 308 -60.59 -19.75 20.08
#